data_AF-A0ABD2N2Y4-F1
#
_entry.id   AF-A0ABD2N2Y4-F1
#
_cell.length_a   1.000
_cell.length_b   1.000
_cell.length_c   1.000
_cell.angle_alpha   90.00
_cell.angle_beta   90.00
_cell.angle_gamma   90.00
#
_symmetry.space_group_name_H-M   'P 1'
#
loop_
_entity.id
_entity.type
_entity.pdbx_description
1 polymer ?
#
loop_
_entity_poly.entity_id
_entity_poly.type
_entity_poly.pdbx_seq_one_letter_code
_entity_poly.pdbx_strand_id
1 'polypeptide(L)'
;MKNKYSGRYCLRLHSTHLEDAALLNWTVLSSNKIIQESLLPIRRRLKKDKSVIKEKREVVTILIKHISMDYFGSNRNKNLFIRLVKKILNHRRREFIHISLLSQGFENCFEWSKNIENDEVFQEVLKSSNIYLLEKCIKPFIEKHFFPLAQRRSHGIDLIPRPVWQKFKNSVFHQMKMKKHVELNEAYADMIPRGNLRLLPKDNFNSYRPLICFLKRNETAKALNYIEELKTKLKRYFNQERLHSKFFHQSWIEFINECEYKKIYGVKVDAEDSFGNVEIDKMCRIIQESPKECLSDQDKNYLVNRISNQYVSLISKEPKITVKWCHGLLQGDKLSSILCDLYYLFLVDKAELKNCMEGSYFFIELWMIISFVLQIKKMWNNFTRKFVM
;
A
#
# COMPACT_ATOMS: atom_id res chain seq x y z
N MET A 1 37.53 -15.74 -1.07
CA MET A 1 36.37 -15.96 -1.97
C MET A 1 35.67 -14.63 -2.21
N LYS A 2 35.83 -14.03 -3.40
CA LYS A 2 35.20 -12.75 -3.77
C LYS A 2 33.72 -12.98 -4.04
N ASN A 3 32.83 -12.35 -3.27
CA ASN A 3 31.39 -12.33 -3.53
C ASN A 3 31.11 -11.72 -4.91
N LYS A 4 30.83 -12.58 -5.91
CA LYS A 4 30.21 -12.16 -7.17
C LYS A 4 28.84 -11.59 -6.83
N TYR A 5 28.72 -10.27 -6.80
CA TYR A 5 27.43 -9.59 -6.83
C TYR A 5 26.71 -10.02 -8.10
N SER A 6 25.78 -10.98 -8.00
CA SER A 6 24.85 -11.29 -9.09
C SER A 6 24.02 -10.03 -9.35
N GLY A 7 24.33 -9.33 -10.43
CA GLY A 7 23.73 -8.04 -10.76
C GLY A 7 22.23 -8.16 -11.01
N ARG A 8 21.42 -7.77 -10.03
CA ARG A 8 19.94 -7.70 -10.16
C ARG A 8 19.52 -6.26 -10.44
N TYR A 9 18.72 -6.05 -11.47
CA TYR A 9 18.14 -4.74 -11.80
C TYR A 9 16.69 -4.66 -11.31
N CYS A 10 16.36 -3.56 -10.63
CA CYS A 10 15.05 -3.37 -10.03
C CYS A 10 14.04 -2.81 -11.05
N LEU A 11 12.95 -3.54 -11.27
CA LEU A 11 11.87 -3.11 -12.17
C LEU A 11 10.95 -2.05 -11.57
N ARG A 12 11.20 -1.59 -10.33
CA ARG A 12 10.32 -0.62 -9.67
C ARG A 12 10.24 0.67 -10.48
N LEU A 13 9.01 1.07 -10.80
CA LEU A 13 8.71 2.39 -11.35
C LEU A 13 9.09 3.49 -10.34
N HIS A 14 8.81 3.27 -9.05
CA HIS A 14 9.15 4.21 -7.96
C HIS A 14 10.39 3.78 -7.13
N SER A 15 11.60 3.97 -7.65
CA SER A 15 12.84 3.72 -6.90
C SER A 15 13.88 4.83 -7.09
N THR A 16 14.19 5.54 -6.00
CA THR A 16 15.36 6.44 -5.87
C THR A 16 16.63 5.70 -5.41
N HIS A 17 16.55 4.40 -5.11
CA HIS A 17 17.65 3.66 -4.45
C HIS A 17 18.75 3.12 -5.39
N LEU A 18 18.73 3.48 -6.67
CA LEU A 18 19.85 3.22 -7.59
C LEU A 18 20.77 4.43 -7.76
N GLU A 19 20.57 5.49 -6.98
CA GLU A 19 21.34 6.73 -7.14
C GLU A 19 22.82 6.52 -6.77
N ASP A 20 23.17 5.82 -5.69
CA ASP A 20 24.56 5.84 -5.22
C ASP A 20 25.55 4.95 -6.03
N ALA A 21 25.10 3.83 -6.59
CA ALA A 21 25.95 2.98 -7.45
C ALA A 21 25.93 3.41 -8.94
N ALA A 22 24.89 4.13 -9.38
CA ALA A 22 24.81 4.63 -10.74
C ALA A 22 25.45 6.02 -10.92
N LEU A 23 25.52 6.84 -9.86
CA LEU A 23 26.13 8.17 -9.92
C LEU A 23 27.64 8.12 -10.21
N LEU A 24 28.37 7.13 -9.69
CA LEU A 24 29.81 7.00 -9.96
C LEU A 24 30.14 6.60 -11.42
N ASN A 25 29.22 5.93 -12.12
CA ASN A 25 29.35 5.67 -13.57
C ASN A 25 28.73 6.79 -14.43
N TRP A 26 27.94 7.70 -13.84
CA TRP A 26 27.17 8.68 -14.61
C TRP A 26 28.04 9.81 -15.16
N THR A 27 29.08 10.22 -14.45
CA THR A 27 30.04 11.24 -14.91
C THR A 27 30.84 10.76 -16.13
N VAL A 28 31.10 9.46 -16.23
CA VAL A 28 31.74 8.82 -17.39
C VAL A 28 30.74 8.65 -18.55
N LEU A 29 29.46 8.41 -18.23
CA LEU A 29 28.38 8.25 -19.20
C LEU A 29 27.82 9.57 -19.74
N SER A 30 27.82 10.67 -18.99
CA SER A 30 27.35 11.98 -19.45
C SER A 30 28.24 12.58 -20.55
N SER A 31 29.50 12.14 -20.59
CA SER A 31 30.49 12.44 -21.64
C SER A 31 30.38 11.49 -22.84
N ASN A 32 29.54 10.46 -22.76
CA ASN A 32 29.38 9.48 -23.81
C ASN A 32 28.51 10.07 -24.93
N LYS A 33 29.12 10.22 -26.11
CA LYS A 33 28.51 10.71 -27.35
C LYS A 33 27.16 10.03 -27.65
N ILE A 34 27.01 8.74 -27.32
CA ILE A 34 25.76 7.96 -27.50
C ILE A 34 24.61 8.54 -26.66
N ILE A 35 24.86 8.92 -25.41
CA ILE A 35 23.83 9.48 -24.54
C ILE A 35 23.37 10.84 -25.06
N GLN A 36 24.31 11.67 -25.51
CA GLN A 36 24.02 13.02 -26.01
C GLN A 36 23.29 12.98 -27.36
N GLU A 37 23.77 12.17 -28.30
CA GLU A 37 23.30 12.19 -29.69
C GLU A 37 22.11 11.25 -29.94
N SER A 38 22.04 10.10 -29.25
CA SER A 38 20.97 9.11 -29.49
C SER A 38 19.89 9.12 -28.40
N LEU A 39 20.28 9.12 -27.11
CA LEU A 39 19.33 8.90 -26.02
C LEU A 39 18.61 10.17 -25.52
N LEU A 40 19.29 11.32 -25.48
CA LEU A 40 18.66 12.59 -25.08
C LEU A 40 17.53 13.03 -26.03
N PRO A 41 17.67 12.94 -27.37
CA PRO A 41 16.56 13.23 -28.27
C PRO A 41 15.34 12.34 -28.01
N ILE A 42 15.54 11.04 -27.76
CA ILE A 42 14.47 10.10 -27.39
C ILE A 42 13.75 10.59 -26.13
N ARG A 43 14.51 10.91 -25.07
CA ARG A 43 13.96 11.43 -23.81
C ARG A 43 13.13 12.69 -24.03
N ARG A 44 13.65 13.64 -24.83
CA ARG A 44 12.96 14.90 -25.14
C ARG A 44 11.66 14.66 -25.91
N ARG A 45 11.68 13.77 -26.92
CA ARG A 45 10.49 13.39 -27.70
C ARG A 45 9.42 12.75 -26.83
N LEU A 46 9.77 11.76 -26.02
CA LEU A 46 8.83 11.09 -25.09
C LEU A 46 8.27 12.04 -24.03
N LYS A 47 9.09 12.96 -23.51
CA LYS A 47 8.61 13.98 -22.56
C LYS A 47 7.56 14.89 -23.19
N LYS A 48 7.76 15.29 -24.45
CA LYS A 48 6.86 16.17 -25.22
C LYS A 48 5.66 15.45 -25.83
N ASP A 49 5.65 14.12 -25.90
CA ASP A 49 4.55 13.34 -26.46
C ASP A 49 3.23 13.63 -25.74
N LYS A 50 2.17 13.94 -26.51
CA LYS A 50 0.84 14.30 -26.00
C LYS A 50 -0.20 13.19 -26.23
N SER A 51 0.23 12.00 -26.64
CA SER A 51 -0.67 10.90 -26.97
C SER A 51 -1.50 10.51 -25.75
N VAL A 52 -2.78 10.26 -25.97
CA VAL A 52 -3.66 9.71 -24.94
C VAL A 52 -3.52 8.20 -24.96
N ILE A 53 -2.83 7.66 -23.95
CA ILE A 53 -2.61 6.22 -23.82
C ILE A 53 -3.65 5.65 -22.85
N LYS A 54 -4.47 4.73 -23.35
CA LYS A 54 -5.50 4.05 -22.54
C LYS A 54 -5.06 2.66 -22.11
N GLU A 55 -4.25 2.00 -22.93
CA GLU A 55 -3.88 0.60 -22.72
C GLU A 55 -2.37 0.36 -22.72
N LYS A 56 -1.92 -0.66 -22.00
CA LYS A 56 -0.48 -1.00 -21.88
C LYS A 56 0.17 -1.29 -23.24
N ARG A 57 -0.57 -1.90 -24.17
CA ARG A 57 -0.04 -2.28 -25.50
C ARG A 57 0.35 -1.06 -26.34
N GLU A 58 -0.37 0.04 -26.19
CA GLU A 58 -0.13 1.30 -26.91
C GLU A 58 1.21 1.93 -26.51
N VAL A 59 1.69 1.70 -25.27
CA VAL A 59 3.01 2.15 -24.81
C VAL A 59 4.10 1.60 -25.71
N VAL A 60 4.04 0.31 -26.07
CA VAL A 60 5.05 -0.34 -26.92
C VAL A 60 5.04 0.28 -28.32
N THR A 61 3.86 0.51 -28.89
CA THR A 61 3.71 1.16 -30.20
C THR A 61 4.31 2.56 -30.21
N ILE A 62 4.07 3.35 -29.17
CA ILE A 62 4.59 4.71 -29.07
C ILE A 62 6.11 4.71 -28.85
N LEU A 63 6.63 3.79 -28.03
CA LEU A 63 8.08 3.65 -27.84
C LEU A 63 8.79 3.27 -29.14
N ILE A 64 8.20 2.37 -29.93
CA ILE A 64 8.72 1.98 -31.26
C ILE A 64 8.76 3.18 -32.23
N LYS A 65 7.82 4.11 -32.12
CA LYS A 65 7.80 5.34 -32.94
C LYS A 65 8.89 6.34 -32.53
N HIS A 66 9.22 6.42 -31.25
CA HIS A 66 10.14 7.46 -30.72
C HIS A 66 11.60 7.02 -30.62
N ILE A 67 11.87 5.71 -30.55
CA ILE A 67 13.21 5.14 -30.52
C ILE A 67 13.58 4.70 -31.94
N SER A 68 14.53 5.41 -32.57
CA SER A 68 14.95 5.12 -33.94
C SER A 68 15.56 3.73 -34.07
N MET A 69 15.46 3.14 -35.27
CA MET A 69 16.22 1.93 -35.62
C MET A 69 17.72 2.14 -35.51
N ASP A 70 18.21 3.38 -35.68
CA ASP A 70 19.62 3.74 -35.53
C ASP A 70 20.17 3.41 -34.14
N TYR A 71 19.32 3.45 -33.10
CA TYR A 71 19.72 3.04 -31.76
C TYR A 71 19.87 1.52 -31.64
N PHE A 72 19.07 0.74 -32.36
CA PHE A 72 19.02 -0.72 -32.21
C PHE A 72 19.91 -1.48 -33.18
N GLY A 73 20.21 -0.90 -34.35
CA GLY A 73 20.98 -1.56 -35.43
C GLY A 73 20.17 -2.61 -36.20
N SER A 74 19.51 -3.54 -35.49
CA SER A 74 18.70 -4.61 -36.10
C SER A 74 17.31 -4.75 -35.47
N ASN A 75 16.41 -5.38 -36.24
CA ASN A 75 15.08 -5.76 -35.74
C ASN A 75 15.17 -6.77 -34.59
N ARG A 76 16.19 -7.64 -34.57
CA ARG A 76 16.41 -8.60 -33.48
C ARG A 76 16.70 -7.87 -32.17
N ASN A 77 17.65 -6.93 -32.18
CA ASN A 77 18.01 -6.12 -31.03
C ASN A 77 16.81 -5.32 -30.48
N LYS A 78 16.06 -4.69 -31.39
CA LYS A 78 14.80 -4.02 -31.05
C LYS A 78 13.81 -4.98 -30.37
N ASN A 79 13.60 -6.17 -30.93
CA ASN A 79 12.67 -7.16 -30.36
C ASN A 79 13.11 -7.66 -28.98
N LEU A 80 14.41 -7.87 -28.75
CA LEU A 80 14.96 -8.21 -27.44
C LEU A 80 14.67 -7.11 -26.42
N PHE A 81 14.94 -5.86 -26.78
CA PHE A 81 14.67 -4.72 -25.91
C PHE A 81 13.17 -4.56 -25.62
N ILE A 82 12.30 -4.67 -26.63
CA ILE A 82 10.85 -4.59 -26.44
C ILE A 82 10.33 -5.72 -25.52
N ARG A 83 10.92 -6.92 -25.53
CA ARG A 83 10.57 -7.97 -24.54
C ARG A 83 10.86 -7.50 -23.10
N LEU A 84 11.95 -6.77 -22.87
CA LEU A 84 12.25 -6.20 -21.55
C LEU A 84 11.21 -5.14 -21.15
N VAL A 85 10.81 -4.28 -22.09
CA VAL A 85 9.75 -3.29 -21.86
C VAL A 85 8.42 -3.97 -21.52
N LYS A 86 8.05 -5.03 -22.25
CA LYS A 86 6.86 -5.83 -21.96
C LYS A 86 6.92 -6.48 -20.57
N LYS A 87 8.10 -6.90 -20.11
CA LYS A 87 8.31 -7.37 -18.72
C LYS A 87 8.07 -6.23 -17.72
N ILE A 88 8.59 -5.03 -17.96
CA ILE A 88 8.33 -3.85 -17.11
C ILE A 88 6.82 -3.53 -17.04
N LEU A 89 6.10 -3.56 -18.16
CA LEU A 89 4.66 -3.26 -18.19
C LEU A 89 3.80 -4.29 -17.44
N ASN A 90 4.31 -5.50 -17.25
CA ASN A 90 3.64 -6.61 -16.59
C ASN A 90 4.32 -7.03 -15.28
N HIS A 91 5.22 -6.18 -14.76
CA HIS A 91 6.04 -6.55 -13.61
C HIS A 91 5.20 -6.81 -12.36
N ARG A 92 5.66 -7.78 -11.59
CA ARG A 92 5.16 -8.07 -10.25
C ARG A 92 5.96 -7.31 -9.20
N ARG A 93 5.35 -7.09 -8.04
CA ARG A 93 5.98 -6.51 -6.86
C ARG A 93 7.17 -7.38 -6.45
N ARG A 94 8.32 -6.74 -6.27
CA ARG A 94 9.62 -7.39 -5.99
C ARG A 94 10.15 -8.27 -7.13
N GLU A 95 9.64 -8.11 -8.35
CA GLU A 95 10.26 -8.71 -9.52
C GLU A 95 11.51 -7.91 -9.94
N PHE A 96 12.53 -8.64 -10.39
CA PHE A 96 13.80 -8.11 -10.87
C PHE A 96 14.13 -8.76 -12.20
N ILE A 97 14.82 -8.04 -13.09
CA ILE A 97 15.48 -8.64 -14.25
C ILE A 97 16.97 -8.74 -13.96
N HIS A 98 17.61 -9.80 -14.46
CA HIS A 98 19.06 -9.91 -14.38
C HIS A 98 19.70 -8.86 -15.29
N ILE A 99 20.74 -8.18 -14.80
CA ILE A 99 21.40 -7.10 -15.54
C ILE A 99 21.97 -7.58 -16.87
N SER A 100 22.44 -8.82 -16.96
CA SER A 100 22.98 -9.38 -18.22
C SER A 100 21.98 -9.36 -19.37
N LEU A 101 20.67 -9.41 -19.10
CA LEU A 101 19.64 -9.37 -20.14
C LEU A 101 19.61 -8.04 -20.91
N LEU A 102 20.33 -7.02 -20.43
CA LEU A 102 20.44 -5.71 -21.06
C LEU A 102 21.54 -5.65 -22.13
N SER A 103 22.34 -6.70 -22.31
CA SER A 103 23.38 -6.74 -23.35
C SER A 103 23.54 -8.13 -23.97
N GLN A 104 23.25 -9.20 -23.21
CA GLN A 104 23.32 -10.58 -23.65
C GLN A 104 22.37 -10.88 -24.82
N GLY A 105 22.92 -11.44 -25.90
CA GLY A 105 22.19 -11.88 -27.08
C GLY A 105 21.87 -10.78 -28.10
N PHE A 106 22.29 -9.54 -27.84
CA PHE A 106 22.26 -8.46 -28.82
C PHE A 106 23.39 -8.66 -29.85
N GLU A 107 23.07 -8.40 -31.12
CA GLU A 107 24.03 -8.42 -32.25
C GLU A 107 24.86 -7.13 -32.27
N ASN A 108 26.16 -7.22 -32.54
CA ASN A 108 27.05 -6.06 -32.68
C ASN A 108 26.86 -5.38 -34.05
N CYS A 109 25.70 -4.76 -34.26
CA CYS A 109 25.32 -4.08 -35.50
C CYS A 109 24.88 -2.63 -35.27
N PHE A 110 25.39 -2.01 -34.20
CA PHE A 110 25.01 -0.66 -33.82
C PHE A 110 25.88 0.37 -34.52
N GLU A 111 25.28 1.31 -35.24
CA GLU A 111 26.02 2.36 -35.95
C GLU A 111 26.90 3.18 -34.98
N TRP A 112 26.37 3.45 -33.79
CA TRP A 112 27.05 4.18 -32.75
C TRP A 112 28.19 3.40 -32.07
N SER A 113 28.29 2.08 -32.26
CA SER A 113 29.34 1.24 -31.66
C SER A 113 30.51 0.92 -32.59
N LYS A 114 30.49 1.40 -33.84
CA LYS A 114 31.52 1.09 -34.85
C LYS A 114 32.95 1.37 -34.42
N ASN A 115 33.16 2.32 -33.50
CA ASN A 115 34.49 2.70 -33.00
C ASN A 115 34.87 2.00 -31.69
N ILE A 116 34.08 1.00 -31.23
CA ILE A 116 34.36 0.25 -30.01
C ILE A 116 34.88 -1.13 -30.41
N GLU A 117 36.20 -1.27 -30.45
CA GLU A 117 36.85 -2.53 -30.84
C GLU A 117 36.84 -3.58 -29.72
N ASN A 118 36.84 -3.13 -28.46
CA ASN A 118 36.83 -4.03 -27.31
C ASN A 118 35.41 -4.49 -26.96
N ASP A 119 35.17 -5.79 -27.09
CA ASP A 119 33.88 -6.43 -26.85
C ASP A 119 33.36 -6.25 -25.41
N GLU A 120 34.23 -6.29 -24.40
CA GLU A 120 33.84 -6.07 -23.01
C GLU A 120 33.36 -4.62 -22.78
N VAL A 121 34.08 -3.66 -23.36
CA VAL A 121 33.72 -2.24 -23.33
C VAL A 121 32.39 -2.02 -24.06
N PHE A 122 32.21 -2.65 -25.22
CA PHE A 122 30.95 -2.60 -25.96
C PHE A 122 29.77 -3.12 -25.13
N GLN A 123 29.92 -4.28 -24.47
CA GLN A 123 28.88 -4.85 -23.62
C GLN A 123 28.53 -3.93 -22.44
N GLU A 124 29.52 -3.29 -21.82
CA GLU A 124 29.31 -2.34 -20.73
C GLU A 124 28.57 -1.08 -21.18
N VAL A 125 28.95 -0.54 -22.35
CA VAL A 125 28.31 0.64 -22.96
C VAL A 125 26.87 0.33 -23.37
N LEU A 126 26.63 -0.83 -23.99
CA LEU A 126 25.29 -1.28 -24.39
C LEU A 126 24.38 -1.45 -23.16
N LYS A 127 24.87 -2.14 -22.13
CA LYS A 127 24.17 -2.31 -20.86
C LYS A 127 23.80 -0.96 -20.26
N SER A 128 24.77 -0.05 -20.15
CA SER A 128 24.57 1.29 -19.57
C SER A 128 23.57 2.13 -20.37
N SER A 129 23.63 2.06 -21.70
CA SER A 129 22.69 2.73 -22.60
C SER A 129 21.27 2.21 -22.44
N ASN A 130 21.10 0.89 -22.35
CA ASN A 130 19.80 0.26 -22.10
C ASN A 130 19.26 0.60 -20.70
N ILE A 131 20.11 0.67 -19.67
CA ILE A 131 19.71 1.15 -18.33
C ILE A 131 19.19 2.60 -18.42
N TYR A 132 19.92 3.48 -19.10
CA TYR A 132 19.51 4.88 -19.28
C TYR A 132 18.14 4.97 -19.95
N LEU A 133 17.95 4.23 -21.05
CA LEU A 133 16.71 4.23 -21.80
C LEU A 133 15.54 3.74 -20.93
N LEU A 134 15.75 2.70 -20.13
CA LEU A 134 14.75 2.20 -19.20
C LEU A 134 14.43 3.20 -18.06
N GLU A 135 15.42 3.66 -17.32
CA GLU A 135 15.24 4.51 -16.12
C GLU A 135 14.87 5.96 -16.43
N LYS A 136 15.45 6.55 -17.47
CA LYS A 136 15.32 8.00 -17.75
C LYS A 136 14.32 8.32 -18.85
N CYS A 137 13.92 7.33 -19.66
CA CYS A 137 12.97 7.52 -20.73
C CYS A 137 11.69 6.70 -20.50
N ILE A 138 11.79 5.37 -20.41
CA ILE A 138 10.63 4.47 -20.45
C ILE A 138 9.85 4.48 -19.15
N LYS A 139 10.49 4.30 -17.98
CA LYS A 139 9.77 4.34 -16.70
C LYS A 139 9.08 5.69 -16.46
N PRO A 140 9.73 6.86 -16.66
CA PRO A 140 9.06 8.15 -16.53
C PRO A 140 7.91 8.33 -17.53
N PHE A 141 8.06 7.80 -18.76
CA PHE A 141 6.99 7.81 -19.75
C PHE A 141 5.78 7.00 -19.29
N ILE A 142 5.99 5.78 -18.76
CA ILE A 142 4.91 4.97 -18.19
C ILE A 142 4.22 5.72 -17.03
N GLU A 143 5.00 6.30 -16.10
CA GLU A 143 4.46 7.01 -14.93
C GLU A 143 3.70 8.30 -15.25
N LYS A 144 4.04 8.94 -16.38
CA LYS A 144 3.32 10.08 -16.92
C LYS A 144 1.90 9.72 -17.34
N HIS A 145 1.70 8.53 -17.90
CA HIS A 145 0.41 8.09 -18.45
C HIS A 145 -0.38 7.19 -17.49
N PHE A 146 0.30 6.45 -16.62
CA PHE A 146 -0.32 5.48 -15.72
C PHE A 146 0.07 5.73 -14.25
N PHE A 147 -0.85 5.40 -13.36
CA PHE A 147 -0.63 5.27 -11.93
C PHE A 147 -0.45 3.78 -11.58
N PRO A 148 0.71 3.37 -11.04
CA PRO A 148 0.92 1.98 -10.65
C PRO A 148 0.20 1.68 -9.33
N LEU A 149 -0.73 0.73 -9.38
CA LEU A 149 -1.50 0.27 -8.23
C LEU A 149 -1.14 -1.19 -7.91
N ALA A 150 -0.59 -1.42 -6.72
CA ALA A 150 -0.30 -2.77 -6.25
C ALA A 150 -1.61 -3.49 -5.89
N GLN A 151 -1.79 -4.71 -6.39
CA GLN A 151 -2.88 -5.58 -6.02
C GLN A 151 -2.72 -6.04 -4.56
N ARG A 152 -3.83 -6.21 -3.84
CA ARG A 152 -3.80 -6.61 -2.41
C ARG A 152 -3.52 -8.09 -2.20
N ARG A 153 -4.14 -8.95 -3.01
CA ARG A 153 -4.09 -10.41 -2.86
C ARG A 153 -3.03 -11.09 -3.73
N SER A 154 -2.40 -10.34 -4.62
CA SER A 154 -1.38 -10.86 -5.53
C SER A 154 -0.14 -9.97 -5.50
N HIS A 155 0.97 -10.47 -6.04
CA HIS A 155 2.13 -9.63 -6.33
C HIS A 155 1.94 -8.79 -7.60
N GLY A 156 0.75 -8.74 -8.21
CA GLY A 156 0.48 -7.98 -9.43
C GLY A 156 0.52 -6.46 -9.21
N ILE A 157 0.86 -5.73 -10.29
CA ILE A 157 0.79 -4.27 -10.35
C ILE A 157 -0.06 -3.88 -11.55
N ASP A 158 -1.18 -3.23 -11.28
CA ASP A 158 -2.06 -2.67 -12.29
C ASP A 158 -1.57 -1.28 -12.69
N LEU A 159 -1.54 -1.01 -13.99
CA LEU A 159 -1.24 0.31 -14.52
C LEU A 159 -2.56 0.97 -14.86
N ILE A 160 -3.03 1.86 -13.98
CA ILE A 160 -4.30 2.55 -14.13
C ILE A 160 -4.08 3.85 -14.90
N PRO A 161 -4.81 4.13 -15.99
CA PRO A 161 -4.66 5.40 -16.70
C PRO A 161 -4.82 6.60 -15.74
N ARG A 162 -3.88 7.56 -15.81
CA ARG A 162 -3.87 8.75 -14.94
C ARG A 162 -5.19 9.52 -14.91
N PRO A 163 -5.91 9.72 -16.04
CA PRO A 163 -7.23 10.37 -16.01
C PRO A 163 -8.25 9.63 -15.17
N VAL A 164 -8.30 8.29 -15.27
CA VAL A 164 -9.20 7.43 -14.48
C VAL A 164 -8.85 7.53 -13.00
N TRP A 165 -7.55 7.45 -12.68
CA TRP A 165 -7.07 7.60 -11.30
C TRP A 165 -7.42 8.96 -10.70
N GLN A 166 -7.27 10.04 -11.46
CA GLN A 166 -7.58 11.39 -10.99
C GLN A 166 -9.07 11.58 -10.77
N LYS A 167 -9.93 11.05 -11.67
CA LYS A 167 -11.39 11.07 -11.49
C LYS A 167 -11.80 10.35 -10.20
N PHE A 168 -11.23 9.16 -9.96
CA PHE A 168 -11.44 8.41 -8.72
C PHE A 168 -11.02 9.22 -7.49
N LYS A 169 -9.80 9.77 -7.46
CA LYS A 169 -9.31 10.58 -6.33
C LYS A 169 -10.22 11.76 -6.02
N ASN A 170 -10.65 12.50 -7.06
CA ASN A 170 -11.50 13.67 -6.89
C ASN A 170 -12.88 13.28 -6.34
N SER A 171 -13.47 12.20 -6.88
CA SER A 171 -14.76 11.69 -6.42
C SER A 171 -14.70 11.25 -4.95
N VAL A 172 -13.71 10.43 -4.59
CA VAL A 172 -13.52 9.97 -3.20
C VAL A 172 -13.29 11.15 -2.26
N PHE A 173 -12.44 12.11 -2.64
CA PHE A 173 -12.18 13.25 -1.78
C PHE A 173 -13.43 14.10 -1.55
N HIS A 174 -14.25 14.31 -2.59
CA HIS A 174 -15.54 14.98 -2.45
C HIS A 174 -16.46 14.21 -1.49
N GLN A 175 -16.58 12.88 -1.64
CA GLN A 175 -17.36 12.05 -0.72
C GLN A 175 -16.88 12.18 0.74
N MET A 176 -15.57 12.15 0.98
CA MET A 176 -15.00 12.29 2.31
C MET A 176 -15.32 13.64 2.96
N LYS A 177 -15.34 14.73 2.18
CA LYS A 177 -15.78 16.04 2.67
C LYS A 177 -17.27 16.06 3.00
N MET A 178 -18.11 15.58 2.08
CA MET A 178 -19.56 15.57 2.25
C MET A 178 -19.99 14.75 3.48
N LYS A 179 -19.32 13.62 3.71
CA LYS A 179 -19.55 12.78 4.91
C LYS A 179 -18.83 13.30 6.16
N LYS A 180 -18.11 14.42 6.10
CA LYS A 180 -17.30 14.98 7.21
C LYS A 180 -16.24 14.02 7.77
N HIS A 181 -15.76 13.07 6.96
CA HIS A 181 -14.66 12.18 7.38
C HIS A 181 -13.31 12.92 7.47
N VAL A 182 -13.20 14.04 6.76
CA VAL A 182 -12.04 14.94 6.80
C VAL A 182 -12.52 16.36 6.99
N GLU A 183 -11.76 17.12 7.79
CA GLU A 183 -11.99 18.54 8.05
C GLU A 183 -10.81 19.36 7.52
N LEU A 184 -11.16 20.43 6.81
CA LEU A 184 -10.22 21.42 6.30
C LEU A 184 -10.34 22.68 7.16
N ASN A 185 -9.24 23.09 7.76
CA ASN A 185 -9.15 24.31 8.54
C ASN A 185 -7.77 24.94 8.29
N GLU A 186 -7.71 26.26 8.13
CA GLU A 186 -6.45 26.99 7.93
C GLU A 186 -5.51 26.82 9.11
N ALA A 187 -6.04 26.70 10.34
CA ALA A 187 -5.26 26.43 11.54
C ALA A 187 -4.51 25.08 11.49
N TYR A 188 -4.85 24.18 10.57
CA TYR A 188 -4.15 22.90 10.41
C TYR A 188 -2.92 23.00 9.50
N ALA A 189 -2.69 24.13 8.83
CA ALA A 189 -1.55 24.32 7.94
C ALA A 189 -0.21 24.10 8.66
N ASP A 190 -0.11 24.54 9.91
CA ASP A 190 1.10 24.42 10.74
C ASP A 190 1.18 23.10 11.54
N MET A 191 0.12 22.27 11.48
CA MET A 191 0.09 21.00 12.18
C MET A 191 0.98 19.98 11.47
N ILE A 192 1.77 19.24 12.25
CA ILE A 192 2.67 18.22 11.72
C ILE A 192 1.82 17.00 11.28
N PRO A 193 1.74 16.69 9.97
CA PRO A 193 0.98 15.54 9.52
C PRO A 193 1.72 14.25 9.90
N ARG A 194 0.97 13.23 10.32
CA ARG A 194 1.54 11.91 10.66
C ARG A 194 2.04 11.16 9.43
N GLY A 195 1.38 11.40 8.31
CA GLY A 195 1.73 10.79 7.05
C GLY A 195 0.87 11.30 5.91
N ASN A 196 1.05 10.67 4.76
CA ASN A 196 0.26 10.95 3.58
C ASN A 196 -0.97 10.06 3.55
N LEU A 197 -2.13 10.65 3.32
CA LEU A 197 -3.33 9.88 3.02
C LEU A 197 -3.19 9.24 1.64
N ARG A 198 -3.26 7.92 1.61
CA ARG A 198 -3.29 7.09 0.42
C ARG A 198 -4.67 6.47 0.27
N LEU A 199 -5.30 6.74 -0.87
CA LEU A 199 -6.56 6.10 -1.24
C LEU A 199 -6.26 4.82 -2.00
N LEU A 200 -6.85 3.71 -1.58
CA LEU A 200 -6.84 2.46 -2.35
C LEU A 200 -8.24 2.18 -2.87
N PRO A 201 -8.44 1.98 -4.17
CA PRO A 201 -9.73 1.58 -4.69
C PRO A 201 -10.08 0.16 -4.24
N LYS A 202 -11.37 -0.08 -4.15
CA LYS A 202 -12.02 -1.38 -3.94
C LYS A 202 -13.13 -1.50 -5.00
N ASP A 203 -13.57 -2.72 -5.28
CA ASP A 203 -14.75 -3.02 -6.11
C ASP A 203 -14.79 -2.24 -7.43
N ASN A 204 -13.73 -2.35 -8.23
CA ASN A 204 -13.60 -1.63 -9.51
C ASN A 204 -13.80 -0.11 -9.41
N PHE A 205 -13.23 0.52 -8.38
CA PHE A 205 -13.30 1.96 -8.11
C PHE A 205 -14.66 2.47 -7.58
N ASN A 206 -15.60 1.58 -7.25
CA ASN A 206 -16.87 1.97 -6.65
C ASN A 206 -16.75 2.33 -5.16
N SER A 207 -15.77 1.73 -4.48
CA SER A 207 -15.51 1.99 -3.06
C SER A 207 -14.02 2.27 -2.84
N TYR A 208 -13.67 2.73 -1.64
CA TYR A 208 -12.29 3.09 -1.30
C TYR A 208 -11.88 2.59 0.08
N ARG A 209 -10.57 2.53 0.29
CA ARG A 209 -9.95 2.36 1.60
C ARG A 209 -8.95 3.48 1.82
N PRO A 210 -9.21 4.41 2.75
CA PRO A 210 -8.24 5.39 3.17
C PRO A 210 -7.17 4.71 4.04
N LEU A 211 -5.90 5.00 3.79
CA LEU A 211 -4.78 4.48 4.57
C LEU A 211 -3.73 5.58 4.75
N ILE A 212 -3.05 5.62 5.88
CA ILE A 212 -1.88 6.46 6.04
C ILE A 212 -0.62 5.74 5.61
N CYS A 213 0.21 6.44 4.86
CA CYS A 213 1.60 6.10 4.64
C CYS A 213 2.47 7.08 5.44
N PHE A 214 3.06 6.60 6.54
CA PHE A 214 3.94 7.40 7.38
C PHE A 214 5.12 7.98 6.60
N LEU A 215 5.44 9.24 6.88
CA LEU A 215 6.63 9.89 6.37
C LEU A 215 7.82 9.38 7.19
N LYS A 216 8.78 8.69 6.55
CA LYS A 216 9.96 8.09 7.22
C LYS A 216 10.76 9.09 8.07
N ARG A 217 10.61 10.39 7.83
CA ARG A 217 11.34 11.47 8.53
C ARG A 217 10.63 11.98 9.80
N ASN A 218 9.39 11.58 10.06
CA ASN A 218 8.57 12.23 11.09
C ASN A 218 8.65 11.54 12.46
N GLU A 219 9.16 10.32 12.55
CA GLU A 219 9.25 9.58 13.82
C GLU A 219 10.71 9.25 14.13
N THR A 220 11.20 9.73 15.28
CA THR A 220 12.51 9.37 15.82
C THR A 220 12.51 7.90 16.27
N ALA A 221 13.67 7.24 16.30
CA ALA A 221 13.78 5.86 16.80
C ALA A 221 13.20 5.71 18.22
N LYS A 222 13.35 6.74 19.07
CA LYS A 222 12.74 6.79 20.40
C LYS A 222 11.20 6.74 20.34
N ALA A 223 10.59 7.53 19.48
CA ALA A 223 9.13 7.52 19.30
C ALA A 223 8.62 6.17 18.78
N LEU A 224 9.39 5.54 17.87
CA LEU A 224 9.08 4.20 17.37
C LEU A 224 9.09 3.15 18.48
N ASN A 225 10.13 3.14 19.30
CA ASN A 225 10.25 2.20 20.41
C ASN A 225 9.11 2.41 21.42
N TYR A 226 8.79 3.65 21.77
CA TYR A 226 7.68 3.96 22.66
C TYR A 226 6.32 3.47 22.12
N ILE A 227 6.08 3.58 20.81
CA ILE A 227 4.87 3.03 20.19
C ILE A 227 4.82 1.49 20.29
N GLU A 228 5.94 0.79 20.12
CA GLU A 228 5.98 -0.67 20.26
C GLU A 228 5.81 -1.12 21.71
N GLU A 229 6.35 -0.37 22.68
CA GLU A 229 6.09 -0.57 24.11
C GLU A 229 4.59 -0.39 24.43
N LEU A 230 3.98 0.69 23.95
CA LEU A 230 2.54 0.94 24.11
C LEU A 230 1.69 -0.18 23.51
N LYS A 231 2.03 -0.66 22.31
CA LYS A 231 1.34 -1.84 21.72
C LYS A 231 1.42 -3.05 22.63
N THR A 232 2.57 -3.28 23.26
CA THR A 232 2.76 -4.41 24.17
C THR A 232 1.91 -4.26 25.42
N LYS A 233 1.86 -3.07 26.02
CA LYS A 233 0.98 -2.75 27.15
C LYS A 233 -0.50 -2.92 26.80
N LEU A 234 -0.94 -2.39 25.65
CA LEU A 234 -2.32 -2.52 25.17
C LEU A 234 -2.71 -3.98 24.90
N LYS A 235 -1.80 -4.78 24.31
CA LYS A 235 -2.02 -6.22 24.14
C LYS A 235 -2.17 -6.95 25.47
N ARG A 236 -1.37 -6.60 26.47
CA ARG A 236 -1.48 -7.18 27.81
C ARG A 236 -2.82 -6.83 28.44
N TYR A 237 -3.23 -5.56 28.35
CA TYR A 237 -4.53 -5.10 28.84
C TYR A 237 -5.69 -5.84 28.15
N PHE A 238 -5.69 -5.86 26.81
CA PHE A 238 -6.68 -6.61 26.03
C PHE A 238 -6.78 -8.09 26.44
N ASN A 239 -5.63 -8.74 26.68
CA ASN A 239 -5.62 -10.15 27.10
C ASN A 239 -6.09 -10.38 28.54
N GLN A 240 -6.04 -9.37 29.42
CA GLN A 240 -6.55 -9.46 30.79
C GLN A 240 -8.08 -9.31 30.84
N GLU A 241 -8.63 -8.43 30.00
CA GLU A 241 -10.07 -8.16 29.92
C GLU A 241 -10.83 -9.24 29.13
N ARG A 242 -10.16 -9.93 28.19
CA ARG A 242 -10.80 -10.91 27.31
C ARG A 242 -11.31 -12.15 28.07
N LEU A 243 -12.62 -12.39 28.00
CA LEU A 243 -13.30 -13.52 28.67
C LEU A 243 -13.09 -14.90 28.00
N HIS A 244 -12.82 -14.97 26.69
CA HIS A 244 -12.78 -16.24 25.94
C HIS A 244 -11.38 -16.61 25.41
N SER A 245 -11.16 -17.92 25.26
CA SER A 245 -9.87 -18.56 24.96
C SER A 245 -9.12 -17.93 23.77
N LYS A 246 -7.79 -18.07 23.80
CA LYS A 246 -6.86 -17.53 22.81
C LYS A 246 -6.94 -18.25 21.44
N PHE A 247 -7.68 -19.36 21.32
CA PHE A 247 -7.60 -20.22 20.14
C PHE A 247 -8.98 -20.66 19.61
N PHE A 248 -9.34 -20.15 18.43
CA PHE A 248 -10.55 -20.50 17.68
C PHE A 248 -10.80 -22.01 17.63
N HIS A 249 -9.77 -22.79 17.29
CA HIS A 249 -9.90 -24.22 17.06
C HIS A 249 -10.31 -24.97 18.34
N GLN A 250 -9.69 -24.60 19.47
CA GLN A 250 -9.99 -25.23 20.74
C GLN A 250 -11.43 -24.95 21.17
N SER A 251 -11.84 -23.68 21.13
CA SER A 251 -13.20 -23.32 21.53
C SER A 251 -14.27 -23.83 20.55
N TRP A 252 -13.93 -24.02 19.28
CA TRP A 252 -14.81 -24.69 18.31
C TRP A 252 -15.02 -26.17 18.64
N ILE A 253 -13.95 -26.88 19.00
CA ILE A 253 -14.04 -28.28 19.42
C ILE A 253 -14.84 -28.40 20.72
N GLU A 254 -14.56 -27.55 21.71
CA GLU A 254 -15.31 -27.50 22.97
C GLU A 254 -16.81 -27.33 22.70
N PHE A 255 -17.18 -26.36 21.86
CA PHE A 255 -18.58 -26.14 21.47
C PHE A 255 -19.22 -27.32 20.72
N ILE A 256 -18.51 -27.95 19.78
CA ILE A 256 -19.03 -29.13 19.06
C ILE A 256 -19.31 -30.28 20.03
N ASN A 257 -18.39 -30.50 20.97
CA ASN A 257 -18.52 -31.54 21.98
C ASN A 257 -19.71 -31.24 22.92
N GLU A 258 -19.87 -29.99 23.38
CA GLU A 258 -21.03 -29.55 24.16
C GLU A 258 -22.36 -29.71 23.41
N CYS A 259 -22.35 -29.50 22.09
CA CYS A 259 -23.52 -29.68 21.24
C CYS A 259 -23.85 -31.16 20.95
N GLU A 260 -23.03 -32.11 21.41
CA GLU A 260 -23.16 -33.55 21.15
C GLU A 260 -23.32 -33.85 19.65
N TYR A 261 -22.63 -33.10 18.78
CA TYR A 261 -22.72 -33.24 17.33
C TYR A 261 -24.15 -33.11 16.75
N LYS A 262 -25.07 -32.45 17.47
CA LYS A 262 -26.41 -32.10 16.96
C LYS A 262 -26.29 -31.08 15.82
N LYS A 263 -27.38 -30.84 15.09
CA LYS A 263 -27.38 -29.87 13.97
C LYS A 263 -27.04 -28.46 14.45
N ILE A 264 -25.96 -27.90 13.92
CA ILE A 264 -25.42 -26.58 14.26
C ILE A 264 -25.82 -25.56 13.19
N TYR A 265 -26.24 -24.35 13.60
CA TYR A 265 -26.51 -23.22 12.69
C TYR A 265 -25.51 -22.09 12.94
N GLY A 266 -24.98 -21.49 11.87
CA GLY A 266 -24.00 -20.40 11.95
C GLY A 266 -24.42 -19.16 11.15
N VAL A 267 -24.21 -17.98 11.70
CA VAL A 267 -24.21 -16.69 11.02
C VAL A 267 -22.78 -16.19 10.94
N LYS A 268 -22.39 -15.66 9.78
CA LYS A 268 -21.21 -14.82 9.64
C LYS A 268 -21.67 -13.40 9.31
N VAL A 269 -21.32 -12.44 10.15
CA VAL A 269 -21.57 -11.01 9.94
C VAL A 269 -20.22 -10.33 9.70
N ASP A 270 -20.09 -9.64 8.57
CA ASP A 270 -18.91 -8.84 8.26
C ASP A 270 -19.16 -7.39 8.68
N ALA A 271 -18.36 -6.88 9.61
CA ALA A 271 -18.46 -5.49 10.05
C ALA A 271 -17.84 -4.56 8.99
N GLU A 272 -18.66 -3.70 8.39
CA GLU A 272 -18.17 -2.68 7.47
C GLU A 272 -17.40 -1.59 8.23
N ASP A 273 -16.28 -1.15 7.66
CA ASP A 273 -15.44 -0.06 8.14
C ASP A 273 -15.21 -0.02 9.67
N SER A 274 -14.85 -1.16 10.25
CA SER A 274 -14.71 -1.31 11.70
C SER A 274 -13.82 -0.26 12.37
N PHE A 275 -12.74 0.17 11.70
CA PHE A 275 -11.88 1.27 12.17
C PHE A 275 -12.59 2.64 12.15
N GLY A 276 -13.33 2.93 11.09
CA GLY A 276 -14.01 4.21 10.91
C GLY A 276 -15.22 4.38 11.83
N ASN A 277 -15.86 3.27 12.20
CA ASN A 277 -16.99 3.23 13.11
C ASN A 277 -16.61 3.29 14.60
N VAL A 278 -15.32 3.40 14.93
CA VAL A 278 -14.88 3.62 16.32
C VAL A 278 -15.28 5.04 16.76
N GLU A 279 -16.15 5.13 17.75
CA GLU A 279 -16.47 6.40 18.41
C GLU A 279 -15.28 6.89 19.25
N ILE A 280 -14.61 7.94 18.79
CA ILE A 280 -13.38 8.44 19.41
C ILE A 280 -13.59 8.85 20.87
N ASP A 281 -14.70 9.52 21.19
CA ASP A 281 -14.98 9.96 22.57
C ASP A 281 -15.16 8.77 23.52
N LYS A 282 -15.86 7.73 23.07
CA LYS A 282 -16.03 6.49 23.84
C LYS A 282 -14.71 5.75 24.00
N MET A 283 -13.89 5.70 22.94
CA MET A 283 -12.55 5.12 23.00
C MET A 283 -11.63 5.87 23.97
N CYS A 284 -11.70 7.21 23.98
CA CYS A 284 -10.98 8.04 24.94
C CYS A 284 -11.38 7.71 26.38
N ARG A 285 -12.67 7.50 26.67
CA ARG A 285 -13.14 7.08 28.00
C ARG A 285 -12.60 5.70 28.38
N ILE A 286 -12.65 4.72 27.48
CA ILE A 286 -12.07 3.37 27.70
C ILE A 286 -10.59 3.47 28.08
N ILE A 287 -9.81 4.30 27.37
CA ILE A 287 -8.39 4.52 27.67
C ILE A 287 -8.21 5.20 29.04
N GLN A 288 -9.03 6.20 29.37
CA GLN A 288 -8.91 6.91 30.65
C GLN A 288 -9.30 6.03 31.84
N GLU A 289 -10.31 5.18 31.69
CA GLU A 289 -10.80 4.24 32.70
C GLU A 289 -9.88 3.02 32.89
N SER A 290 -8.92 2.77 31.98
CA SER A 290 -8.06 1.59 32.09
C SER A 290 -7.21 1.61 33.38
N PRO A 291 -6.95 0.45 34.03
CA PRO A 291 -6.15 0.38 35.26
C PRO A 291 -4.73 0.96 35.09
N LYS A 292 -4.20 1.61 36.13
CA LYS A 292 -2.87 2.27 36.09
C LYS A 292 -1.73 1.26 35.93
N GLU A 293 -1.93 0.04 36.38
CA GLU A 293 -1.01 -1.10 36.25
C GLU A 293 -0.85 -1.50 34.77
N CYS A 294 -1.87 -1.22 33.96
CA CYS A 294 -1.90 -1.50 32.53
C CYS A 294 -1.33 -0.34 31.72
N LEU A 295 -1.85 0.87 31.95
CA LEU A 295 -1.46 2.10 31.25
C LEU A 295 -1.22 3.24 32.26
N SER A 296 -0.04 3.85 32.19
CA SER A 296 0.26 5.03 33.02
C SER A 296 -0.55 6.25 32.57
N ASP A 297 -0.66 7.26 33.42
CA ASP A 297 -1.36 8.51 33.07
C ASP A 297 -0.72 9.20 31.85
N GLN A 298 0.61 9.08 31.69
CA GLN A 298 1.32 9.55 30.51
C GLN A 298 0.90 8.77 29.25
N ASP A 299 0.82 7.44 29.33
CA ASP A 299 0.39 6.60 28.21
C ASP A 299 -1.04 6.93 27.78
N LYS A 300 -1.94 7.10 28.75
CA LYS A 300 -3.33 7.51 28.52
C LYS A 300 -3.42 8.84 27.80
N ASN A 301 -2.74 9.87 28.32
CA ASN A 301 -2.73 11.21 27.72
C ASN A 301 -2.15 11.19 26.31
N TYR A 302 -1.08 10.43 26.09
CA TYR A 302 -0.50 10.25 24.76
C TYR A 302 -1.51 9.62 23.79
N LEU A 303 -2.16 8.51 24.19
CA LEU A 303 -3.12 7.80 23.35
C LEU A 303 -4.36 8.66 23.03
N VAL A 304 -4.96 9.31 24.02
CA VAL A 304 -6.12 10.20 23.85
C VAL A 304 -5.80 11.34 22.89
N ASN A 305 -4.68 12.03 23.11
CA ASN A 305 -4.23 13.08 22.19
C ASN A 305 -3.98 12.50 20.79
N ARG A 306 -3.39 11.30 20.70
CA ARG A 306 -3.10 10.64 19.44
C ARG A 306 -4.37 10.29 18.66
N ILE A 307 -5.44 9.79 19.27
CA ILE A 307 -6.66 9.45 18.52
C ILE A 307 -7.59 10.65 18.30
N SER A 308 -7.49 11.69 19.12
CA SER A 308 -8.31 12.90 18.96
C SER A 308 -7.76 13.86 17.90
N ASN A 309 -6.44 13.92 17.75
CA ASN A 309 -5.74 14.89 16.90
C ASN A 309 -5.02 14.20 15.72
N GLN A 310 -5.84 13.63 14.84
CA GLN A 310 -5.41 12.79 13.73
C GLN A 310 -5.16 13.61 12.44
N TYR A 311 -4.00 14.26 12.32
CA TYR A 311 -3.65 15.08 11.14
C TYR A 311 -2.95 14.28 10.03
N VAL A 312 -3.42 14.46 8.79
CA VAL A 312 -2.91 13.79 7.59
C VAL A 312 -2.66 14.77 6.46
N SER A 313 -1.68 14.48 5.62
CA SER A 313 -1.39 15.26 4.43
C SER A 313 -2.03 14.64 3.19
N LEU A 314 -2.70 15.48 2.41
CA LEU A 314 -3.26 15.09 1.11
C LEU A 314 -2.21 15.39 0.03
N ILE A 315 -1.61 14.34 -0.57
CA ILE A 315 -0.79 14.54 -1.77
C ILE A 315 -1.74 14.76 -2.96
N SER A 316 -2.19 16.00 -3.11
CA SER A 316 -2.99 16.44 -4.25
C SER A 316 -2.12 17.21 -5.26
N LYS A 317 -1.27 18.12 -4.76
CA LYS A 317 -0.22 18.92 -5.43
C LYS A 317 0.54 19.68 -4.34
N GLU A 318 1.69 20.28 -4.64
CA GLU A 318 2.24 21.32 -3.76
C GLU A 318 1.39 22.60 -3.90
N PRO A 319 1.09 23.32 -2.80
CA PRO A 319 1.51 23.06 -1.43
C PRO A 319 0.75 21.87 -0.79
N LYS A 320 1.44 21.16 0.12
CA LYS A 320 0.84 20.06 0.89
C LYS A 320 -0.29 20.60 1.75
N ILE A 321 -1.49 20.02 1.60
CA ILE A 321 -2.65 20.37 2.41
C ILE A 321 -2.72 19.39 3.58
N THR A 322 -2.66 19.92 4.80
CA THR A 322 -2.91 19.17 6.03
C THR A 322 -4.40 19.23 6.36
N VAL A 323 -4.99 18.09 6.70
CA VAL A 323 -6.39 17.96 7.12
C VAL A 323 -6.48 17.15 8.39
N LYS A 324 -7.54 17.38 9.17
CA LYS A 324 -7.88 16.53 10.31
C LYS A 324 -8.75 15.36 9.84
N TRP A 325 -8.43 14.17 10.30
CA TRP A 325 -9.23 12.97 10.12
C TRP A 325 -10.25 12.86 11.25
N CYS A 326 -11.53 12.73 10.89
CA CYS A 326 -12.65 12.80 11.83
C CYS A 326 -13.54 11.55 11.82
N HIS A 327 -13.16 10.49 11.09
CA HIS A 327 -13.94 9.25 10.95
C HIS A 327 -13.25 8.07 11.63
N GLY A 328 -13.44 7.94 12.95
CA GLY A 328 -12.86 6.88 13.76
C GLY A 328 -11.32 6.83 13.71
N LEU A 329 -10.78 5.62 13.78
CA LEU A 329 -9.34 5.37 13.80
C LEU A 329 -8.73 5.34 12.39
N LEU A 330 -7.60 6.02 12.21
CA LEU A 330 -6.85 6.01 10.96
C LEU A 330 -6.27 4.64 10.64
N GLN A 331 -6.69 4.03 9.54
CA GLN A 331 -6.09 2.79 9.05
C GLN A 331 -4.65 3.02 8.58
N GLY A 332 -3.78 2.07 8.91
CA GLY A 332 -2.34 2.17 8.65
C GLY A 332 -1.56 2.85 9.78
N ASP A 333 -2.22 3.50 10.75
CA ASP A 333 -1.56 3.90 11.99
C ASP A 333 -1.17 2.65 12.81
N LYS A 334 -0.03 2.73 13.48
CA LYS A 334 0.56 1.61 14.22
C LYS A 334 -0.31 1.15 15.39
N LEU A 335 -1.07 2.06 16.00
CA LEU A 335 -1.87 1.76 17.19
C LEU A 335 -3.34 1.50 16.88
N SER A 336 -3.87 2.02 15.76
CA SER A 336 -5.29 1.87 15.39
C SER A 336 -5.77 0.43 15.42
N SER A 337 -4.89 -0.49 15.03
CA SER A 337 -5.08 -1.93 15.08
C SER A 337 -5.58 -2.44 16.43
N ILE A 338 -4.73 -2.32 17.46
CA ILE A 338 -5.02 -2.84 18.81
C ILE A 338 -6.05 -1.99 19.54
N LEU A 339 -6.16 -0.71 19.19
CA LEU A 339 -7.18 0.18 19.74
C LEU A 339 -8.58 -0.16 19.20
N CYS A 340 -8.68 -0.58 17.94
CA CYS A 340 -9.92 -1.10 17.37
C CYS A 340 -10.37 -2.36 18.11
N ASP A 341 -9.46 -3.32 18.33
CA ASP A 341 -9.75 -4.53 19.12
C ASP A 341 -10.25 -4.20 20.52
N LEU A 342 -9.55 -3.29 21.20
CA LEU A 342 -9.92 -2.87 22.54
C LEU A 342 -11.30 -2.20 22.56
N TYR A 343 -11.61 -1.36 21.57
CA TYR A 343 -12.93 -0.75 21.45
C TYR A 343 -14.04 -1.79 21.32
N TYR A 344 -13.90 -2.76 20.41
CA TYR A 344 -14.94 -3.78 20.20
C TYR A 344 -15.05 -4.77 21.35
N LEU A 345 -13.95 -5.11 22.03
CA LEU A 345 -13.99 -5.87 23.28
C LEU A 345 -14.94 -5.21 24.30
N PHE A 346 -14.78 -3.91 24.51
CA PHE A 346 -15.61 -3.14 25.44
C PHE A 346 -17.03 -2.88 24.94
N LEU A 347 -17.29 -2.97 23.64
CA LEU A 347 -18.65 -2.94 23.09
C LEU A 347 -19.39 -4.27 23.32
N VAL A 348 -18.69 -5.39 23.11
CA VAL A 348 -19.26 -6.74 23.21
C VAL A 348 -19.47 -7.15 24.67
N ASP A 349 -18.50 -6.84 25.55
CA ASP A 349 -18.53 -7.25 26.95
C ASP A 349 -19.48 -6.38 27.81
N LYS A 350 -19.76 -5.13 27.42
CA LYS A 350 -20.72 -4.27 28.14
C LYS A 350 -22.16 -4.53 27.69
N ALA A 351 -22.82 -5.43 28.43
CA ALA A 351 -24.26 -5.61 28.63
C ALA A 351 -25.14 -6.04 27.44
N GLU A 352 -24.96 -5.55 26.21
CA GLU A 352 -25.96 -5.78 25.15
C GLU A 352 -25.91 -7.19 24.54
N LEU A 353 -24.72 -7.72 24.26
CA LEU A 353 -24.57 -9.07 23.69
C LEU A 353 -24.72 -10.16 24.76
N LYS A 354 -24.12 -9.96 25.94
CA LYS A 354 -24.21 -10.91 27.06
C LYS A 354 -25.65 -11.13 27.53
N ASN A 355 -26.46 -10.08 27.57
CA ASN A 355 -27.89 -10.17 27.93
C ASN A 355 -28.77 -10.76 26.81
N CYS A 356 -28.33 -10.73 25.55
CA CYS A 356 -29.08 -11.31 24.42
C CYS A 356 -28.75 -12.78 24.16
N MET A 357 -27.69 -13.33 24.78
CA MET A 357 -27.21 -14.68 24.57
C MET A 357 -27.44 -15.56 25.81
N GLU A 358 -28.70 -15.93 26.06
CA GLU A 358 -29.06 -16.99 27.00
C GLU A 358 -28.95 -18.37 26.31
N GLY A 359 -28.10 -19.28 26.81
CA GLY A 359 -27.95 -20.66 26.32
C GLY A 359 -26.52 -21.05 25.92
N SER A 360 -26.33 -22.25 25.36
CA SER A 360 -25.05 -22.70 24.78
C SER A 360 -24.85 -22.05 23.41
N TYR A 361 -23.90 -21.12 23.31
CA TYR A 361 -23.53 -20.43 22.07
C TYR A 361 -22.02 -20.44 21.91
N PHE A 362 -21.59 -20.37 20.66
CA PHE A 362 -20.20 -20.12 20.33
C PHE A 362 -20.07 -18.79 19.61
N PHE A 363 -19.27 -17.91 20.22
CA PHE A 363 -19.02 -16.56 19.75
C PHE A 363 -17.56 -16.44 19.37
N ILE A 364 -17.32 -15.97 18.14
CA ILE A 364 -15.98 -15.60 17.70
C ILE A 364 -16.01 -14.20 17.16
N GLU A 365 -15.09 -13.41 17.70
CA GLU A 365 -14.71 -12.13 17.17
C GLU A 365 -13.34 -12.25 16.48
N LEU A 366 -13.34 -12.00 15.17
CA LEU A 366 -12.14 -11.60 14.45
C LEU A 366 -12.36 -10.16 13.99
N TRP A 367 -11.28 -9.39 13.83
CA TRP A 367 -11.21 -7.94 13.62
C TRP A 367 -12.19 -7.26 12.62
N MET A 368 -12.92 -8.04 11.83
CA MET A 368 -13.92 -7.61 10.85
C MET A 368 -15.07 -8.62 10.66
N ILE A 369 -15.13 -9.67 11.48
CA ILE A 369 -16.06 -10.80 11.33
C ILE A 369 -16.58 -11.16 12.71
N ILE A 370 -17.87 -10.98 12.91
CA ILE A 370 -18.57 -11.55 14.05
C ILE A 370 -19.23 -12.83 13.55
N SER A 371 -18.81 -13.98 14.08
CA SER A 371 -19.44 -15.27 13.77
C SER A 371 -20.24 -15.74 14.98
N PHE A 372 -21.54 -15.95 14.78
CA PHE A 372 -22.44 -16.50 15.79
C PHE A 372 -22.79 -17.92 15.41
N VAL A 373 -22.67 -18.85 16.34
CA VAL A 373 -23.13 -20.22 16.15
C VAL A 373 -24.10 -20.57 17.27
N LEU A 374 -25.34 -20.93 16.89
CA LEU A 374 -26.46 -21.14 17.79
C LEU A 374 -27.06 -22.54 17.60
N GLN A 375 -27.37 -23.19 18.72
CA GLN A 375 -28.01 -24.51 18.75
C GLN A 375 -29.54 -24.44 18.57
N ILE A 376 -30.16 -23.26 18.78
CA ILE A 376 -31.64 -23.12 18.88
C ILE A 376 -32.19 -22.16 17.81
N LYS A 377 -33.06 -22.69 16.92
CA LYS A 377 -33.77 -21.94 15.84
C LYS A 377 -34.58 -20.73 16.34
N LYS A 378 -35.01 -20.72 17.61
CA LYS A 378 -35.75 -19.61 18.23
C LYS A 378 -34.87 -18.39 18.53
N MET A 379 -33.62 -18.61 18.97
CA MET A 379 -32.64 -17.53 19.17
C MET A 379 -32.21 -16.91 17.83
N TRP A 380 -32.11 -17.73 16.78
CA TRP A 380 -31.82 -17.27 15.41
C TRP A 380 -32.81 -16.21 14.92
N ASN A 381 -34.11 -16.42 15.13
CA ASN A 381 -35.16 -15.48 14.70
C ASN A 381 -35.12 -14.15 15.49
N ASN A 382 -34.70 -14.18 16.76
CA ASN A 382 -34.55 -12.97 17.57
C ASN A 382 -33.28 -12.19 17.19
N PHE A 383 -32.18 -12.89 16.92
CA PHE A 383 -30.92 -12.28 16.50
C PHE A 383 -31.07 -11.59 15.13
N THR A 384 -31.65 -12.26 14.14
CA THR A 384 -31.89 -11.70 12.80
C THR A 384 -32.80 -10.46 12.83
N ARG A 385 -33.84 -10.46 13.67
CA ARG A 385 -34.73 -9.28 13.83
C ARG A 385 -34.06 -8.08 14.49
N LYS A 386 -33.06 -8.28 15.35
CA LYS A 386 -32.39 -7.19 16.08
C LYS A 386 -31.12 -6.67 15.42
N PHE A 387 -30.40 -7.49 14.67
CA PHE A 387 -29.03 -7.17 14.22
C PHE A 387 -28.81 -7.26 12.71
N VAL A 388 -29.78 -7.77 11.93
CA VAL A 388 -29.65 -7.95 10.46
C VAL A 388 -30.61 -7.02 9.69
N MET A 389 -31.55 -6.36 10.36
CA MET A 389 -32.29 -5.19 9.85
C MET A 389 -31.65 -3.92 10.41
#